data_AF-A0A4P5PA24-F1
#
_entry.id   AF-A0A4P5PA24-F1
#
_cell.length_a   1.000
_cell.length_b   1.000
_cell.length_c   1.000
_cell.angle_alpha   90.00
_cell.angle_beta   90.00
_cell.angle_gamma   90.00
#
_symmetry.space_group_name_H-M   'P 1'
#
loop_
_entity.id
_entity.type
_entity.pdbx_description
1 polymer ?
#
loop_
_entity_poly.entity_id
_entity_poly.type
_entity_poly.pdbx_seq_one_letter_code
_entity_poly.pdbx_strand_id
1 'polypeptide(L)'
;MDFVKNDFDYYRRTIEGMYQKYYNKRILIVGLALLIIAFYTFFSQEFVFLNIVLIIALAAIIGFLINQRGKFPEIYDRFLQANLPEVKIDRIEEDEYSYLAKEDDVRVNKNGVRNLPSNNKQYTMMVGFEKTFFAQQPLQIIYYDMLDLTYEEKYRLRRNGYSSMPRFLRRFSLGNLKAGIGNLFSFIFGNLFILFILFRLLRYVIAMLRSFM
;
A
#
# COMPACT_ATOMS: atom_id res chain seq x y z
N MET A 1 -18.96 28.57 -3.43
CA MET A 1 -17.52 28.27 -3.46
C MET A 1 -17.38 26.78 -3.31
N ASP A 2 -16.68 26.15 -4.27
CA ASP A 2 -16.55 24.70 -4.34
C ASP A 2 -15.78 24.17 -3.12
N PHE A 3 -16.47 23.44 -2.24
CA PHE A 3 -15.87 22.94 -1.01
C PHE A 3 -14.73 21.95 -1.30
N VAL A 4 -14.76 21.26 -2.43
CA VAL A 4 -13.71 20.33 -2.86
C VAL A 4 -12.40 21.06 -3.05
N LYS A 5 -12.43 22.19 -3.78
CA LYS A 5 -11.21 22.96 -4.02
C LYS A 5 -10.60 23.45 -2.71
N ASN A 6 -11.42 23.95 -1.79
CA ASN A 6 -10.97 24.42 -0.48
C ASN A 6 -10.38 23.27 0.37
N ASP A 7 -11.03 22.10 0.38
CA ASP A 7 -10.55 20.92 1.11
C ASP A 7 -9.21 20.43 0.55
N PHE A 8 -9.10 20.35 -0.78
CA PHE A 8 -7.85 19.97 -1.44
C PHE A 8 -6.75 20.96 -1.06
N ASP A 9 -6.94 22.26 -1.31
CA ASP A 9 -5.94 23.29 -1.01
C ASP A 9 -5.51 23.25 0.47
N TYR A 10 -6.44 23.05 1.41
CA TYR A 10 -6.16 22.95 2.83
C TYR A 10 -5.37 21.69 3.20
N TYR A 11 -5.74 20.52 2.66
CA TYR A 11 -5.17 19.24 3.04
C TYR A 11 -3.97 18.79 2.20
N ARG A 12 -3.61 19.52 1.14
CA ARG A 12 -2.52 19.17 0.22
C ARG A 12 -1.24 18.72 0.93
N ARG A 13 -0.75 19.51 1.90
CA ARG A 13 0.48 19.20 2.65
C ARG A 13 0.37 17.92 3.48
N THR A 14 -0.82 17.65 4.05
CA THR A 14 -1.07 16.43 4.82
C THR A 14 -1.03 15.20 3.91
N ILE A 15 -1.71 15.29 2.77
CA ILE A 15 -1.80 14.20 1.78
C ILE A 15 -0.42 13.94 1.17
N GLU A 16 0.33 15.00 0.85
CA GLU A 16 1.71 14.91 0.38
C GLU A 16 2.60 14.18 1.41
N GLY A 17 2.53 14.59 2.68
CA GLY A 17 3.29 13.95 3.75
C GLY A 17 2.97 12.46 3.89
N MET A 18 1.70 12.07 3.72
CA MET A 18 1.30 10.66 3.70
C MET A 18 1.92 9.93 2.50
N TYR A 19 1.81 10.50 1.31
CA TYR A 19 2.34 9.93 0.07
C TYR A 19 3.86 9.73 0.13
N GLN A 20 4.59 10.77 0.54
CA GLN A 20 6.04 10.69 0.68
C GLN A 20 6.45 9.67 1.74
N LYS A 21 5.76 9.62 2.89
CA LYS A 21 6.05 8.63 3.95
C LYS A 21 5.84 7.20 3.47
N TYR A 22 4.81 6.95 2.65
CA TYR A 22 4.55 5.65 2.06
C TYR A 22 5.74 5.16 1.21
N TYR A 23 6.24 6.00 0.30
CA TYR A 23 7.39 5.64 -0.54
C TYR A 23 8.69 5.58 0.25
N ASN A 24 8.94 6.52 1.17
CA ASN A 24 10.15 6.53 2.00
C ASN A 24 10.30 5.24 2.82
N LYS A 25 9.19 4.70 3.36
CA LYS A 25 9.22 3.42 4.06
C LYS A 25 9.66 2.28 3.15
N ARG A 26 9.13 2.22 1.92
CA ARG A 26 9.50 1.20 0.93
C ARG A 26 10.95 1.34 0.48
N ILE A 27 11.40 2.57 0.19
CA ILE A 27 12.79 2.87 -0.18
C ILE A 27 13.73 2.42 0.94
N LEU A 28 13.41 2.70 2.21
CA LEU A 28 14.23 2.28 3.35
C LEU A 28 14.33 0.75 3.45
N ILE A 29 13.20 0.04 3.30
CA ILE A 29 13.19 -1.44 3.34
C ILE A 29 14.05 -2.03 2.21
N VAL A 30 13.88 -1.53 0.98
CA VAL A 30 14.65 -2.01 -0.19
C VAL A 30 16.13 -1.62 -0.05
N GLY A 31 16.42 -0.42 0.44
CA GLY A 31 17.77 0.06 0.71
C GLY A 31 18.49 -0.80 1.76
N LEU A 32 17.81 -1.17 2.85
CA LEU A 32 18.37 -2.09 3.85
C LEU A 32 18.66 -3.47 3.26
N ALA A 33 17.75 -4.01 2.43
CA ALA A 33 17.98 -5.28 1.74
C ALA A 33 19.19 -5.21 0.80
N LEU A 34 19.32 -4.12 0.03
CA LEU A 34 20.46 -3.88 -0.84
C LEU A 34 21.77 -3.83 -0.04
N LEU A 35 21.80 -3.10 1.07
CA LEU A 35 22.97 -3.01 1.95
C LEU A 35 23.39 -4.38 2.50
N ILE A 36 22.45 -5.19 2.97
CA ILE A 36 22.73 -6.54 3.48
C ILE A 36 23.36 -7.42 2.39
N ILE A 37 22.80 -7.41 1.18
CA ILE A 37 23.30 -8.23 0.07
C ILE A 37 24.68 -7.74 -0.38
N ALA A 38 24.86 -6.43 -0.53
CA ALA A 38 26.14 -5.84 -0.92
C ALA A 38 27.24 -6.14 0.09
N PHE A 39 26.96 -5.94 1.38
CA PHE A 39 27.89 -6.23 2.46
C PHE A 39 28.26 -7.73 2.49
N TYR A 40 27.26 -8.63 2.47
CA TYR A 40 27.51 -10.06 2.43
C TYR A 40 28.36 -10.48 1.22
N THR A 41 28.06 -9.93 0.04
CA THR A 41 28.80 -10.26 -1.20
C THR A 41 30.27 -9.83 -1.11
N PHE A 42 30.54 -8.67 -0.51
CA PHE A 42 31.89 -8.16 -0.35
C PHE A 42 32.77 -9.06 0.53
N PHE A 43 32.22 -9.58 1.64
CA PHE A 43 32.98 -10.40 2.59
C PHE A 43 33.02 -11.89 2.24
N SER A 44 31.89 -12.49 1.86
CA SER A 44 31.81 -13.95 1.67
C SER A 44 32.17 -14.40 0.26
N GLN A 45 32.08 -13.53 -0.74
CA GLN A 45 32.32 -13.84 -2.16
C GLN A 45 31.53 -15.07 -2.69
N GLU A 46 30.44 -15.46 -2.01
CA GLU A 46 29.54 -16.52 -2.44
C GLU A 46 28.46 -15.99 -3.39
N PHE A 47 28.16 -16.75 -4.46
CA PHE A 47 27.10 -16.41 -5.43
C PHE A 47 27.22 -15.00 -6.04
N VAL A 48 28.46 -14.51 -6.25
CA VAL A 48 28.73 -13.12 -6.68
C VAL A 48 27.90 -12.68 -7.87
N PHE A 49 27.84 -13.48 -8.94
CA PHE A 49 27.06 -13.15 -10.13
C PHE A 49 25.58 -12.91 -9.81
N LEU A 50 24.96 -13.82 -9.06
CA LEU A 50 23.56 -13.71 -8.67
C LEU A 50 23.33 -12.52 -7.72
N ASN A 51 24.26 -12.25 -6.81
CA ASN A 51 24.14 -11.10 -5.91
C ASN A 51 24.28 -9.78 -6.67
N ILE A 52 25.16 -9.68 -7.66
CA ILE A 52 25.27 -8.51 -8.54
C ILE A 52 23.95 -8.28 -9.28
N VAL A 53 23.35 -9.33 -9.85
CA VAL A 53 22.03 -9.24 -10.50
C VAL A 53 20.97 -8.73 -9.53
N LEU A 54 20.95 -9.24 -8.29
CA LEU A 54 20.02 -8.78 -7.26
C LEU A 54 20.25 -7.33 -6.85
N ILE A 55 21.52 -6.90 -6.70
CA ILE A 55 21.87 -5.51 -6.37
C ILE A 55 21.37 -4.57 -7.46
N ILE A 56 21.61 -4.90 -8.74
CA ILE A 56 21.13 -4.12 -9.88
C ILE A 56 19.60 -4.04 -9.87
N ALA A 57 18.91 -5.16 -9.66
CA ALA A 57 17.45 -5.20 -9.59
C ALA A 57 16.90 -4.34 -8.44
N LEU A 58 17.49 -4.43 -7.24
CA LEU A 58 17.07 -3.62 -6.09
C LEU A 58 17.36 -2.14 -6.29
N ALA A 59 18.49 -1.78 -6.91
CA ALA A 59 18.82 -0.40 -7.26
C ALA A 59 17.80 0.17 -8.26
N ALA A 60 17.41 -0.60 -9.28
CA ALA A 60 16.36 -0.21 -10.21
C ALA A 60 15.01 -0.01 -9.51
N ILE A 61 14.64 -0.87 -8.56
CA ILE A 61 13.43 -0.71 -7.74
C ILE A 61 13.50 0.58 -6.90
N ILE A 62 14.64 0.90 -6.29
CA ILE A 62 14.81 2.16 -5.55
C ILE A 62 14.62 3.36 -6.48
N GLY A 63 15.26 3.36 -7.65
CA GLY A 63 15.10 4.42 -8.66
C GLY A 63 13.64 4.60 -9.08
N PHE A 64 12.93 3.49 -9.33
CA PHE A 64 11.50 3.50 -9.62
C PHE A 64 10.67 4.11 -8.47
N LEU A 65 10.94 3.73 -7.22
CA LEU A 65 10.21 4.26 -6.05
C LEU A 65 10.47 5.75 -5.82
N ILE A 66 11.70 6.22 -6.04
CA ILE A 66 12.04 7.65 -5.97
C ILE A 66 11.28 8.43 -7.06
N ASN A 67 11.25 7.91 -8.28
CA ASN A 67 10.48 8.52 -9.37
C ASN A 67 8.99 8.60 -9.04
N GLN A 68 8.39 7.50 -8.57
CA GLN A 68 6.98 7.48 -8.17
C GLN A 68 6.69 8.44 -7.00
N ARG A 69 7.61 8.58 -6.04
CA ARG A 69 7.50 9.57 -4.95
C ARG A 69 7.42 11.00 -5.50
N GLY A 70 8.15 11.32 -6.57
CA GLY A 70 8.16 12.65 -7.20
C GLY A 70 6.87 13.01 -7.96
N LYS A 71 6.06 12.02 -8.34
CA LYS A 71 4.82 12.22 -9.11
C LYS A 71 3.62 12.69 -8.29
N PHE A 72 3.83 13.05 -7.02
CA PHE A 72 2.74 13.50 -6.15
C PHE A 72 1.90 14.65 -6.76
N PRO A 73 2.49 15.74 -7.29
CA PRO A 73 1.69 16.86 -7.81
C PRO A 73 0.76 16.41 -8.94
N GLU A 74 1.27 15.63 -9.88
CA GLU A 74 0.49 15.12 -11.01
C GLU A 74 -0.67 14.22 -10.55
N ILE A 75 -0.40 13.30 -9.62
CA ILE A 75 -1.43 12.40 -9.08
C ILE A 75 -2.49 13.19 -8.33
N TYR A 76 -2.05 14.17 -7.54
CA TYR A 76 -2.91 15.01 -6.74
C TYR A 76 -3.85 15.86 -7.61
N ASP A 77 -3.31 16.48 -8.66
CA ASP A 77 -4.08 17.29 -9.60
C ASP A 77 -5.10 16.45 -10.37
N ARG A 78 -4.78 15.18 -10.70
CA ARG A 78 -5.75 14.25 -11.30
C ARG A 78 -6.93 13.96 -10.37
N PHE A 79 -6.70 13.77 -9.07
CA PHE A 79 -7.79 13.60 -8.11
C PHE A 79 -8.64 14.85 -7.98
N LEU A 80 -8.02 16.03 -7.97
CA LEU A 80 -8.74 17.30 -7.93
C LEU A 80 -9.62 17.47 -9.17
N GLN A 81 -9.08 17.21 -10.36
CA GLN A 81 -9.83 17.28 -11.62
C GLN A 81 -10.95 16.24 -11.70
N ALA A 82 -10.77 15.04 -11.14
CA ALA A 82 -11.80 14.01 -11.12
C ALA A 82 -12.98 14.34 -10.19
N ASN A 83 -12.79 15.23 -9.21
CA ASN A 83 -13.81 15.68 -8.27
C ASN A 83 -14.38 17.07 -8.60
N LEU A 84 -14.02 17.62 -9.76
CA LEU A 84 -14.50 18.91 -10.26
C LEU A 84 -15.06 18.74 -11.67
N PRO A 85 -16.22 19.34 -12.01
CA PRO A 85 -17.02 20.27 -11.21
C PRO A 85 -18.04 19.62 -10.28
N GLU A 86 -18.35 18.33 -10.48
CA GLU A 86 -19.25 17.56 -9.61
C GLU A 86 -18.44 16.61 -8.74
N VAL A 87 -18.71 16.65 -7.44
CA VAL A 87 -17.99 15.86 -6.45
C VAL A 87 -18.38 14.40 -6.59
N LYS A 88 -17.39 13.52 -6.69
CA LYS A 88 -17.63 12.08 -6.65
C LYS A 88 -17.76 11.63 -5.19
N ILE A 89 -18.96 11.19 -4.80
CA ILE A 89 -19.25 10.69 -3.46
C ILE A 89 -19.39 9.17 -3.53
N ASP A 90 -18.38 8.45 -3.04
CA ASP A 90 -18.38 7.00 -3.06
C ASP A 90 -19.11 6.43 -1.83
N ARG A 91 -19.81 5.30 -2.04
CA ARG A 91 -20.28 4.47 -0.94
C ARG A 91 -19.16 3.61 -0.39
N ILE A 92 -18.92 3.73 0.92
CA ILE A 92 -17.88 2.99 1.63
C ILE A 92 -18.47 1.84 2.45
N GLU A 93 -17.97 0.64 2.20
CA GLU A 93 -18.18 -0.53 3.05
C GLU A 93 -16.99 -0.76 3.97
N GLU A 94 -17.26 -0.81 5.28
CA GLU A 94 -16.24 -1.12 6.27
C GLU A 94 -16.09 -2.64 6.46
N ASP A 95 -14.93 -3.14 6.04
CA ASP A 95 -14.44 -4.49 6.31
C ASP A 95 -13.58 -4.50 7.58
N GLU A 96 -13.12 -5.63 8.12
CA GLU A 96 -12.37 -5.63 9.40
C GLU A 96 -11.09 -4.76 9.33
N TYR A 97 -10.34 -4.82 8.22
CA TYR A 97 -9.08 -4.07 8.04
C TYR A 97 -8.99 -3.26 6.73
N SER A 98 -10.09 -3.13 6.01
CA SER A 98 -10.15 -2.33 4.79
C SER A 98 -11.43 -1.51 4.70
N TYR A 99 -11.41 -0.48 3.88
CA TYR A 99 -12.59 0.19 3.36
C TYR A 99 -12.73 -0.22 1.90
N LEU A 100 -13.92 -0.66 1.49
CA LEU A 100 -14.26 -0.95 0.11
C LEU A 100 -15.03 0.25 -0.45
N ALA A 101 -14.45 0.95 -1.42
CA ALA A 101 -15.17 1.92 -2.23
C ALA A 101 -15.94 1.17 -3.32
N LYS A 102 -17.27 1.13 -3.22
CA LYS A 102 -18.11 0.29 -4.09
C LYS A 102 -18.06 0.67 -5.56
N GLU A 103 -17.96 1.97 -5.84
CA GLU A 103 -18.04 2.48 -7.20
C GLU A 103 -16.82 2.10 -8.02
N ASP A 104 -15.64 2.10 -7.39
CA ASP A 104 -14.37 1.79 -8.05
C ASP A 104 -13.87 0.37 -7.76
N ASP A 105 -14.57 -0.41 -6.93
CA ASP A 105 -14.12 -1.72 -6.38
C ASP A 105 -12.71 -1.66 -5.77
N VAL A 106 -12.36 -0.50 -5.20
CA VAL A 106 -11.04 -0.24 -4.62
C VAL A 106 -11.05 -0.55 -3.12
N ARG A 107 -10.09 -1.38 -2.70
CA ARG A 107 -9.88 -1.70 -1.28
C ARG A 107 -8.78 -0.84 -0.70
N VAL A 108 -9.15 0.07 0.20
CA VAL A 108 -8.21 0.92 0.94
C VAL A 108 -7.86 0.25 2.26
N ASN A 109 -6.57 0.17 2.59
CA ASN A 109 -6.11 -0.40 3.85
C ASN A 109 -6.38 0.57 5.02
N LYS A 110 -7.04 0.12 6.09
CA LYS A 110 -7.28 0.96 7.28
C LYS A 110 -5.99 1.46 7.92
N ASN A 111 -4.91 0.69 7.82
CA ASN A 111 -3.63 1.08 8.38
C ASN A 111 -3.00 2.21 7.55
N GLY A 112 -2.92 3.41 8.14
CA GLY A 112 -2.39 4.59 7.49
C GLY A 112 -3.42 5.43 6.74
N VAL A 113 -4.72 5.12 6.86
CA VAL A 113 -5.81 5.98 6.42
C VAL A 113 -5.95 7.19 7.34
N ARG A 114 -6.36 8.32 6.77
CA ARG A 114 -6.84 9.49 7.49
C ARG A 114 -8.19 9.93 6.96
N ASN A 115 -9.10 10.22 7.87
CA ASN A 115 -10.35 10.88 7.57
C ASN A 115 -10.17 12.38 7.81
N LEU A 116 -10.35 13.16 6.75
CA LEU A 116 -10.16 14.60 6.74
C LEU A 116 -11.55 15.24 6.61
N PRO A 117 -12.05 15.93 7.66
CA PRO A 117 -13.36 16.55 7.62
C PRO A 117 -13.47 17.56 6.47
N SER A 118 -14.53 17.45 5.67
CA SER A 118 -14.77 18.41 4.60
C SER A 118 -15.32 19.72 5.16
N ASN A 119 -15.08 20.82 4.45
CA ASN A 119 -15.77 22.08 4.69
C ASN A 119 -17.29 21.94 4.52
N ASN A 120 -17.75 20.99 3.70
CA ASN A 120 -19.13 20.51 3.75
C ASN A 120 -19.27 19.47 4.87
N LYS A 121 -19.95 19.83 5.96
CA LYS A 121 -20.12 18.99 7.16
C LYS A 121 -20.77 17.63 6.92
N GLN A 122 -21.45 17.45 5.78
CA GLN A 122 -22.04 16.17 5.40
C GLN A 122 -20.99 15.14 4.98
N TYR A 123 -19.90 15.58 4.34
CA TYR A 123 -18.93 14.69 3.72
C TYR A 123 -17.62 14.63 4.49
N THR A 124 -16.88 13.54 4.26
CA THR A 124 -15.53 13.34 4.77
C THR A 124 -14.65 12.84 3.65
N MET A 125 -13.43 13.38 3.57
CA MET A 125 -12.42 12.94 2.62
C MET A 125 -11.54 11.88 3.28
N MET A 126 -11.72 10.62 2.88
CA MET A 126 -10.82 9.54 3.24
C MET A 126 -9.60 9.59 2.33
N VAL A 127 -8.43 9.66 2.96
CA VAL A 127 -7.14 9.56 2.27
C VAL A 127 -6.42 8.31 2.76
N GLY A 128 -6.03 7.45 1.84
CA GLY A 128 -5.41 6.18 2.19
C GLY A 128 -4.61 5.57 1.06
N PHE A 129 -4.24 4.31 1.25
CA PHE A 129 -3.55 3.55 0.21
C PHE A 129 -4.29 2.27 -0.12
N GLU A 130 -4.28 1.93 -1.40
CA GLU A 130 -4.78 0.67 -1.90
C GLU A 130 -4.08 -0.50 -1.19
N LYS A 131 -4.86 -1.51 -0.84
CA LYS A 131 -4.40 -2.72 -0.14
C LYS A 131 -3.54 -3.61 -1.04
N THR A 132 -3.64 -3.47 -2.35
CA THR A 132 -2.86 -4.27 -3.31
C THR A 132 -1.38 -3.91 -3.23
N PHE A 133 -0.52 -4.93 -3.32
CA PHE A 133 0.93 -4.75 -3.11
C PHE A 133 1.63 -4.02 -4.26
N PHE A 134 1.09 -4.17 -5.48
CA PHE A 134 1.69 -3.73 -6.75
C PHE A 134 0.82 -2.70 -7.50
N ALA A 135 -0.02 -1.93 -6.80
CA ALA A 135 -0.73 -0.82 -7.43
C ALA A 135 0.28 0.16 -8.08
N GLN A 136 0.04 0.51 -9.34
CA GLN A 136 0.86 1.51 -10.04
C GLN A 136 0.70 2.89 -9.40
N GLN A 137 -0.51 3.20 -8.93
CA GLN A 137 -0.87 4.43 -8.23
C GLN A 137 -1.62 4.02 -6.95
N PRO A 138 -0.93 3.97 -5.79
CA PRO A 138 -1.51 3.39 -4.58
C PRO A 138 -2.31 4.39 -3.74
N LEU A 139 -2.21 5.70 -3.98
CA LEU A 139 -2.89 6.72 -3.17
C LEU A 139 -4.36 6.79 -3.56
N GLN A 140 -5.25 6.83 -2.58
CA GLN A 140 -6.69 6.97 -2.80
C GLN A 140 -7.20 8.17 -2.00
N ILE A 141 -7.97 9.03 -2.66
CA ILE A 141 -8.65 10.20 -2.08
C ILE A 141 -10.13 10.06 -2.43
N ILE A 142 -10.96 9.79 -1.43
CA ILE A 142 -12.36 9.42 -1.62
C ILE A 142 -13.24 10.27 -0.72
N TYR A 143 -14.24 10.94 -1.29
CA TYR A 143 -15.31 11.53 -0.50
C TYR A 143 -16.40 10.52 -0.22
N TYR A 144 -16.92 10.54 1.01
CA TYR A 144 -18.04 9.70 1.40
C TYR A 144 -18.85 10.39 2.49
N ASP A 145 -20.12 10.00 2.61
CA ASP A 145 -20.97 10.39 3.74
C ASP A 145 -20.72 9.43 4.91
N MET A 146 -20.35 9.97 6.08
CA MET A 146 -20.09 9.15 7.26
C MET A 146 -21.34 8.44 7.78
N LEU A 147 -22.54 8.99 7.50
CA LEU A 147 -23.81 8.41 7.93
C LEU A 147 -24.22 7.21 7.07
N ASP A 148 -23.70 7.11 5.85
CA ASP A 148 -23.96 6.01 4.90
C ASP A 148 -22.94 4.85 5.01
N LEU A 149 -22.07 4.86 6.03
CA LEU A 149 -21.10 3.78 6.25
C LEU A 149 -21.80 2.46 6.61
N THR A 150 -21.69 1.47 5.72
CA THR A 150 -22.21 0.11 5.95
C THR A 150 -21.13 -0.82 6.47
N TYR A 151 -21.41 -1.55 7.56
CA TYR A 151 -20.49 -2.53 8.16
C TYR A 151 -20.85 -3.95 7.73
N GLU A 152 -20.15 -4.54 6.76
CA GLU A 152 -20.55 -5.87 6.26
C GLU A 152 -19.90 -7.01 7.08
N GLU A 153 -18.58 -6.94 7.34
CA GLU A 153 -17.85 -8.08 7.90
C GLU A 153 -18.05 -8.25 9.42
N LYS A 154 -18.15 -7.16 10.19
CA LYS A 154 -18.45 -7.22 11.63
C LYS A 154 -19.83 -7.84 11.91
N TYR A 155 -20.82 -7.53 11.08
CA TYR A 155 -22.15 -8.12 11.19
C TYR A 155 -22.13 -9.61 10.84
N ARG A 156 -21.41 -9.99 9.78
CA ARG A 156 -21.25 -11.40 9.40
C ARG A 156 -20.51 -12.23 10.47
N LEU A 157 -19.44 -11.69 11.04
CA LEU A 157 -18.67 -12.34 12.11
C LEU A 157 -19.51 -12.49 13.39
N ARG A 158 -20.22 -11.43 13.82
CA ARG A 158 -21.15 -11.49 14.96
C ARG A 158 -22.27 -12.52 14.75
N ARG A 159 -22.86 -12.56 13.56
CA ARG A 159 -23.91 -13.55 13.21
C ARG A 159 -23.40 -14.99 13.30
N ASN A 160 -22.12 -15.22 13.03
CA ASN A 160 -21.49 -16.53 13.09
C ASN A 160 -20.81 -16.83 14.45
N GLY A 161 -21.04 -16.00 15.49
CA GLY A 161 -20.49 -16.21 16.83
C GLY A 161 -18.99 -15.91 16.97
N TYR A 162 -18.36 -15.29 15.96
CA TYR A 162 -16.95 -14.91 16.00
C TYR A 162 -16.80 -13.41 16.30
N SER A 163 -15.84 -13.06 17.17
CA SER A 163 -15.54 -11.67 17.50
C SER A 163 -14.58 -11.00 16.51
N SER A 164 -13.72 -11.79 15.84
CA SER A 164 -12.74 -11.35 14.84
C SER A 164 -12.23 -12.53 14.02
N MET A 165 -11.73 -12.28 12.80
CA MET A 165 -11.07 -13.31 12.00
C MET A 165 -9.56 -13.37 12.35
N PRO A 166 -8.97 -14.53 12.69
CA PRO A 166 -7.52 -14.63 12.94
C PRO A 166 -6.70 -14.16 11.73
N ARG A 167 -5.72 -13.27 11.97
CA ARG A 167 -4.94 -12.58 10.91
C ARG A 167 -4.28 -13.51 9.90
N PHE A 168 -3.89 -14.72 10.31
CA PHE A 168 -3.24 -15.70 9.44
C PHE A 168 -4.24 -16.38 8.48
N LEU A 169 -5.40 -16.81 8.99
CA LEU A 169 -6.44 -17.49 8.19
C LEU A 169 -7.02 -16.58 7.10
N ARG A 170 -6.98 -15.26 7.31
CA ARG A 170 -7.48 -14.26 6.36
C ARG A 170 -6.61 -14.13 5.10
N ARG A 171 -5.32 -14.47 5.15
CA ARG A 171 -4.43 -14.48 3.97
C ARG A 171 -4.88 -15.52 2.93
N PHE A 172 -5.66 -16.51 3.37
CA PHE A 172 -6.18 -17.60 2.55
C PHE A 172 -7.69 -17.46 2.27
N SER A 173 -8.32 -16.32 2.59
CA SER A 173 -9.74 -16.14 2.27
C SER A 173 -9.95 -16.03 0.76
N LEU A 174 -11.00 -16.70 0.27
CA LEU A 174 -11.36 -16.74 -1.15
C LEU A 174 -11.47 -15.34 -1.79
N GLY A 175 -11.91 -14.34 -1.03
CA GLY A 175 -12.01 -12.95 -1.51
C GLY A 175 -10.66 -12.23 -1.67
N ASN A 176 -9.64 -12.57 -0.86
CA ASN A 176 -8.28 -12.04 -1.04
C ASN A 176 -7.53 -12.80 -2.15
N LEU A 177 -7.83 -14.09 -2.33
CA LEU A 177 -7.31 -14.88 -3.45
C LEU A 177 -7.92 -14.42 -4.78
N LYS A 178 -9.23 -14.19 -4.86
CA LYS A 178 -9.94 -13.73 -6.07
C LYS A 178 -9.50 -12.33 -6.51
N ALA A 179 -9.24 -11.43 -5.57
CA ALA A 179 -8.64 -10.12 -5.85
C ALA A 179 -7.19 -10.20 -6.38
N GLY A 180 -6.47 -11.30 -6.10
CA GLY A 180 -5.15 -11.58 -6.66
C GLY A 180 -5.15 -12.37 -7.97
N ILE A 181 -6.28 -13.01 -8.33
CA ILE A 181 -6.37 -13.94 -9.48
C ILE A 181 -6.36 -13.21 -10.83
N GLY A 182 -6.84 -11.96 -10.91
CA GLY A 182 -6.82 -11.18 -12.15
C GLY A 182 -5.42 -10.93 -12.72
N ASN A 183 -4.37 -11.19 -11.93
CA ASN A 183 -2.98 -11.00 -12.32
C ASN A 183 -2.07 -12.09 -11.73
N LEU A 184 -2.44 -13.36 -11.95
CA LEU A 184 -1.75 -14.56 -11.43
C LEU A 184 -0.23 -14.54 -11.65
N PHE A 185 0.24 -14.08 -12.82
CA PHE A 185 1.67 -13.96 -13.10
C PHE A 185 2.36 -12.92 -12.23
N SER A 186 1.81 -11.70 -12.08
CA SER A 186 2.43 -10.67 -11.22
C SER A 186 2.34 -11.04 -9.74
N PHE A 187 1.27 -11.74 -9.34
CA PHE A 187 1.13 -12.27 -7.99
C PHE A 187 2.15 -13.37 -7.68
N ILE A 188 2.29 -14.37 -8.57
CA ILE A 188 3.22 -15.49 -8.38
C ILE A 188 4.67 -15.01 -8.47
N PHE A 189 5.05 -14.32 -9.55
CA PHE A 189 6.44 -13.86 -9.71
C PHE A 189 6.81 -12.77 -8.70
N GLY A 190 5.89 -11.85 -8.39
CA GLY A 190 6.12 -10.83 -7.38
C GLY A 190 6.30 -11.43 -5.99
N ASN A 191 5.42 -12.37 -5.58
CA ASN A 191 5.56 -13.02 -4.28
C ASN A 191 6.76 -13.97 -4.23
N LEU A 192 7.03 -14.75 -5.28
CA LEU A 192 8.20 -15.63 -5.33
C LEU A 192 9.50 -14.83 -5.30
N PHE A 193 9.57 -13.69 -6.01
CA PHE A 193 10.72 -12.80 -5.97
C PHE A 193 10.94 -12.21 -4.56
N ILE A 194 9.87 -11.73 -3.91
CA ILE A 194 9.95 -11.24 -2.53
C ILE A 194 10.38 -12.34 -1.57
N LEU A 195 9.80 -13.54 -1.68
CA LEU A 195 10.14 -14.69 -0.85
C LEU A 195 11.58 -15.14 -1.08
N PHE A 196 12.05 -15.14 -2.32
CA PHE A 196 13.43 -15.45 -2.67
C PHE A 196 14.41 -14.45 -2.05
N ILE A 197 14.13 -13.15 -2.18
CA ILE A 197 14.93 -12.10 -1.51
C ILE A 197 14.92 -12.31 -0.01
N LEU A 198 13.75 -12.54 0.59
CA LEU A 198 13.62 -12.74 2.03
C LEU A 198 14.42 -13.95 2.51
N PHE A 199 14.33 -15.08 1.81
CA PHE A 199 15.12 -16.28 2.10
C PHE A 199 16.63 -16.00 2.02
N ARG A 200 17.07 -15.29 0.98
CA ARG A 200 18.47 -14.88 0.82
C ARG A 200 18.93 -13.98 1.96
N LEU A 201 18.14 -12.96 2.31
CA LEU A 201 18.45 -12.06 3.43
C LEU A 201 18.58 -12.82 4.75
N LEU A 202 17.64 -13.71 5.06
CA LEU A 202 17.70 -14.54 6.26
C LEU A 202 18.96 -15.41 6.28
N ARG A 203 19.28 -16.07 5.16
CA ARG A 203 20.51 -16.86 5.03
C ARG A 203 21.76 -16.02 5.25
N TYR A 204 21.84 -14.83 4.65
CA TYR A 204 23.01 -13.94 4.76
C TYR A 204 23.17 -13.40 6.18
N VAL A 205 22.09 -12.98 6.81
CA VAL A 205 22.09 -12.54 8.22
C VAL A 205 22.55 -13.68 9.14
N ILE A 206 22.01 -14.88 8.98
CA ILE A 206 22.40 -16.05 9.79
C ILE A 206 23.88 -16.41 9.56
N ALA A 207 24.34 -16.42 8.31
CA ALA A 207 25.73 -16.72 7.98
C ALA A 207 26.69 -15.71 8.60
N MET A 208 26.37 -14.42 8.53
CA MET A 208 27.16 -13.37 9.18
C MET A 208 27.19 -13.54 10.71
N LEU A 209 26.03 -13.77 11.33
CA LEU A 209 25.96 -13.99 12.79
C LEU A 209 26.82 -15.19 13.23
N ARG A 210 26.84 -16.27 12.45
CA ARG A 210 27.69 -17.45 12.73
C ARG A 210 29.18 -17.19 12.52
N SER A 211 29.57 -16.26 11.64
CA SER A 211 30.99 -15.92 11.46
C SER A 211 31.56 -15.00 12.55
N PHE A 212 30.69 -14.32 13.31
CA PHE A 212 31.09 -13.44 14.41
C PHE A 212 31.03 -14.11 15.80
N MET A 213 30.48 -15.33 15.89
CA MET A 213 30.26 -16.09 17.13
C MET A 213 31.18 -17.30 17.17
#